data_AF-A0A2W4QTT3-F1
#
_entry.id   AF-A0A2W4QTT3-F1
#
_cell.length_a   1.000
_cell.length_b   1.000
_cell.length_c   1.000
_cell.angle_alpha   90.00
_cell.angle_beta   90.00
_cell.angle_gamma   90.00
#
_symmetry.space_group_name_H-M   'P 1'
#
loop_
_entity.id
_entity.type
_entity.pdbx_description
1 polymer ?
#
loop_
_entity_poly.entity_id
_entity_poly.type
_entity_poly.pdbx_seq_one_letter_code
_entity_poly.pdbx_strand_id
1 'polypeptide(L)' 'ASADLDGYLRVWDSRNGCLLAQTRHADGITALAFGPAGQTLVSGGFDRTLRLWQVGVVKP' A
#
# COMPACT_ATOMS: atom_id res chain seq x y z
N ALA A 1 -5.99 -0.27 2.88
CA ALA A 1 -4.81 0.54 2.51
C ALA A 1 -5.30 1.85 1.92
N SER A 2 -4.52 2.92 2.08
CA SER A 2 -4.78 4.22 1.44
C SER A 2 -3.54 4.71 0.71
N ALA A 3 -3.77 5.55 -0.30
CA ALA A 3 -2.78 6.19 -1.14
C ALA A 3 -3.10 7.69 -1.24
N ASP A 4 -2.07 8.53 -1.40
CA ASP A 4 -2.23 9.97 -1.59
C ASP A 4 -1.39 10.53 -2.75
N LEU A 5 -1.64 11.81 -3.06
CA LEU A 5 -0.99 12.54 -4.16
C LEU A 5 0.45 12.95 -3.86
N ASP A 6 0.91 12.84 -2.61
CA ASP A 6 2.32 12.99 -2.23
C ASP A 6 3.08 11.66 -2.35
N GLY A 7 2.40 10.62 -2.85
CA GLY A 7 2.96 9.31 -3.13
C GLY A 7 3.01 8.38 -1.93
N TYR A 8 2.43 8.74 -0.78
CA TYR A 8 2.43 7.85 0.38
C TYR A 8 1.41 6.73 0.21
N LEU A 9 1.84 5.53 0.56
CA LEU A 9 1.01 4.35 0.72
C LEU A 9 1.03 3.95 2.19
N ARG A 10 -0.15 3.81 2.79
CA ARG A 10 -0.33 3.42 4.18
C ARG A 10 -1.21 2.17 4.31
N VAL A 11 -0.76 1.24 5.14
CA VAL A 11 -1.49 0.01 5.48
C VAL A 11 -1.84 0.06 6.96
N TRP A 12 -3.08 -0.27 7.29
CA TRP A 12 -3.65 -0.16 8.62
C TRP A 12 -4.26 -1.50 9.04
N ASP A 13 -4.23 -1.80 10.33
CA ASP A 13 -5.05 -2.87 10.90
C ASP A 13 -6.50 -2.37 10.96
N SER A 14 -7.40 -3.07 10.29
CA SER A 14 -8.81 -2.67 10.21
C SER A 14 -9.57 -2.85 11.52
N ARG A 15 -9.06 -3.63 12.47
CA ARG A 15 -9.74 -3.94 13.73
C ARG A 15 -9.57 -2.83 14.77
N ASN A 16 -8.40 -2.18 14.78
CA ASN A 16 -8.05 -1.18 15.78
C ASN A 16 -7.58 0.16 15.18
N GLY A 17 -7.41 0.25 13.86
CA GLY A 17 -6.96 1.46 13.19
C GLY A 17 -5.47 1.76 13.35
N CYS A 18 -4.65 0.82 13.85
CA CYS A 18 -3.21 1.02 13.98
C CYS A 18 -2.52 1.02 12.61
N LEU A 19 -1.56 1.94 12.41
CA LEU A 19 -0.71 1.97 11.21
C LEU A 19 0.26 0.77 11.28
N LEU A 20 0.20 -0.11 10.28
CA LEU A 20 1.05 -1.28 10.17
C LEU A 20 2.29 -1.02 9.33
N ALA A 21 2.13 -0.27 8.24
CA ALA A 21 3.23 0.03 7.33
C ALA A 21 3.00 1.34 6.58
N GLN A 22 4.10 2.02 6.27
CA GLN A 22 4.12 3.21 5.41
C GLN A 22 5.31 3.15 4.46
N THR A 23 5.06 3.45 3.19
CA THR A 23 6.07 3.55 2.14
C THR A 23 5.69 4.66 1.16
N ARG A 24 6.52 4.93 0.15
CA ARG A 24 6.31 6.02 -0.80
C ARG A 24 6.72 5.70 -2.24
N HIS A 25 5.93 6.19 -3.18
CA HIS A 25 6.33 6.41 -4.58
C HIS A 25 7.15 7.70 -4.71
N ALA A 26 7.69 7.97 -5.90
CA ALA A 26 8.36 9.25 -6.16
C ALA A 26 7.38 10.40 -6.46
N ASP A 27 6.11 10.08 -6.72
CA ASP A 27 5.02 10.99 -7.09
C ASP A 27 3.68 10.35 -6.70
N GLY A 28 2.57 11.07 -6.88
CA GLY A 28 1.23 10.70 -6.44
C GLY A 28 0.76 9.32 -6.90
N ILE A 29 0.16 8.57 -5.98
CA ILE A 29 -0.43 7.26 -6.26
C ILE A 29 -1.91 7.45 -6.59
N THR A 30 -2.33 6.92 -7.73
CA THR A 30 -3.71 7.08 -8.24
C THR A 30 -4.51 5.77 -8.20
N ALA A 31 -3.85 4.63 -8.02
CA ALA A 31 -4.50 3.33 -7.97
C ALA A 31 -3.86 2.38 -6.95
N LEU A 32 -4.71 1.58 -6.30
CA LEU A 32 -4.34 0.49 -5.40
C LEU A 32 -5.20 -0.74 -5.70
N ALA A 33 -4.60 -1.93 -5.68
CA ALA A 33 -5.31 -3.21 -5.80
C ALA A 33 -4.67 -4.28 -4.91
N PHE A 34 -5.46 -4.91 -4.04
CA PHE A 34 -5.03 -6.10 -3.32
C PHE A 34 -5.17 -7.34 -4.20
N GLY A 35 -4.21 -8.27 -4.07
CA GLY A 35 -4.38 -9.61 -4.60
C GLY A 35 -5.49 -10.37 -3.86
N PRO A 36 -6.06 -11.44 -4.46
CA PRO A 36 -7.22 -12.16 -3.90
C PRO A 36 -6.98 -12.72 -2.50
N ALA A 37 -5.72 -13.11 -2.21
CA ALA A 37 -5.33 -13.68 -0.93
C ALA A 37 -4.92 -12.63 0.13
N GLY A 38 -5.03 -11.32 -0.19
CA GLY A 38 -4.70 -10.21 0.72
C GLY A 38 -3.22 -10.00 1.05
N GLN A 39 -2.35 -10.92 0.62
CA GLN A 39 -0.91 -10.92 0.91
C GLN A 39 -0.09 -10.04 -0.03
N THR A 40 -0.69 -9.61 -1.14
CA THR A 40 -0.04 -8.76 -2.12
C THR A 40 -0.84 -7.49 -2.33
N LEU A 41 -0.15 -6.38 -2.51
CA LEU A 41 -0.71 -5.09 -2.87
C LEU A 41 0.06 -4.55 -4.06
N VAL A 42 -0.66 -4.09 -5.08
CA VAL A 42 -0.10 -3.37 -6.22
C VAL A 42 -0.49 -1.90 -6.10
N SER A 43 0.47 -1.02 -6.36
CA SER A 43 0.25 0.42 -6.46
C SER A 43 0.81 0.98 -7.77
N GLY A 44 0.12 1.99 -8.31
CA GLY A 44 0.51 2.69 -9.52
C GLY A 44 0.15 4.17 -9.46
N GLY A 45 0.94 5.00 -10.12
CA GLY A 45 0.80 6.45 -10.01
C GLY A 45 1.61 7.24 -11.04
N PHE A 46 1.74 8.54 -10.77
CA PHE A 46 2.39 9.50 -11.67
C PHE A 46 3.90 9.33 -11.78
N ASP A 47 4.53 8.56 -10.89
CA ASP A 47 5.96 8.23 -11.01
C ASP A 47 6.25 7.24 -12.14
N ARG A 48 5.20 6.83 -12.89
CA ARG A 48 5.25 5.90 -14.02
C ARG A 48 5.79 4.52 -13.63
N THR A 49 5.67 4.16 -12.36
CA THR A 49 6.02 2.83 -11.86
C THR A 49 4.79 2.08 -11.37
N LEU A 50 4.82 0.76 -11.57
CA LEU A 50 4.00 -0.16 -10.80
C LEU A 50 4.90 -0.79 -9.73
N ARG A 51 4.41 -0.86 -8.50
CA ARG A 51 5.14 -1.47 -7.39
C ARG A 51 4.29 -2.59 -6.80
N LEU A 52 4.96 -3.71 -6.55
CA LEU A 52 4.39 -4.86 -5.85
C LEU A 52 4.92 -4.87 -4.42
N TRP A 53 4.01 -4.97 -3.47
CA TRP A 53 4.30 -5.04 -2.05
C TRP A 53 3.80 -6.36 -1.50
N GLN A 54 4.63 -7.02 -0.70
CA GLN A 54 4.19 -8.14 0.12
C GLN A 54 3.64 -7.57 1.43
N VAL A 55 2.34 -7.74 1.64
CA VAL A 55 1.65 -7.38 2.87
C VAL A 55 1.70 -8.61 3.77
N GLY A 56 2.83 -8.77 4.46
CA GLY A 56 2.98 -9.83 5.45
C GLY A 56 2.08 -9.56 6.64
N VAL A 57 1.32 -10.57 7.06
CA VAL A 57 0.93 -10.64 8.48
C VAL A 57 2.23 -10.84 9.23
N VAL A 58 2.58 -9.92 10.13
CA VAL A 58 3.63 -10.20 11.11
C VAL A 58 3.17 -11.45 11.85
N LYS A 59 3.81 -12.59 11.55
CA LYS A 59 3.60 -13.78 12.37
C LYS A 59 4.18 -13.46 13.75
N PRO A 60 3.44 -13.76 14.83
CA PRO A 60 3.88 -13.45 16.19
C PRO A 60 5.22 -14.10 16.53
#